data_AF-A0AAP0R4V4-F1
#
_entry.id   AF-A0AAP0R4V4-F1
#
_cell.length_a   1.000
_cell.length_b   1.000
_cell.length_c   1.000
_cell.angle_alpha   90.00
_cell.angle_beta   90.00
_cell.angle_gamma   90.00
#
_symmetry.space_group_name_H-M   'P 1'
#
loop_
_entity.id
_entity.type
_entity.pdbx_description
1 polymer ?
#
loop_
_entity_poly.entity_id
_entity_poly.type
_entity_poly.pdbx_seq_one_letter_code
_entity_poly.pdbx_strand_id
1 'polypeptide(L)'
;MLKIAEVKNDVMGQFHNALYLGDVQERIKILENSGHLPLAYITASVHGLHDVAERLAAELGDNVPSLPEGKSPSLLMPPSPIVLWWRLALVEGHERNI
;
A
#
# COMPACT_ATOMS: atom_id res chain seq x y z
N MET A 1 3.47 12.99 -3.56
CA MET A 1 4.70 12.30 -4.04
C MET A 1 4.42 11.26 -5.11
N LEU A 2 3.28 10.55 -5.08
CA LEU A 2 2.92 9.53 -6.07
C LEU A 2 3.04 10.03 -7.53
N LYS A 3 2.38 11.14 -7.88
CA LYS A 3 2.45 11.71 -9.24
C LYS A 3 3.86 12.13 -9.68
N ILE A 4 4.68 12.58 -8.72
CA ILE A 4 6.06 12.97 -8.98
C ILE A 4 6.89 11.73 -9.31
N ALA A 5 6.70 10.63 -8.58
CA ALA A 5 7.38 9.36 -8.85
C ALA A 5 6.99 8.80 -10.23
N GLU A 6 5.70 8.86 -10.59
CA GLU A 6 5.20 8.47 -11.92
C GLU A 6 5.89 9.29 -13.03
N VAL A 7 5.90 10.63 -12.92
CA VAL A 7 6.53 11.51 -13.94
C VAL A 7 8.05 11.28 -14.04
N LYS A 8 8.70 10.89 -12.93
CA LYS A 8 10.14 10.59 -12.89
C LYS A 8 10.47 9.15 -13.31
N ASN A 9 9.47 8.35 -13.69
CA ASN A 9 9.62 6.90 -13.94
C ASN A 9 10.27 6.14 -12.77
N ASP A 10 10.04 6.60 -11.55
CA ASP A 10 10.48 5.93 -10.32
C ASP A 10 9.43 4.90 -9.90
N VAL A 11 9.48 3.72 -10.52
CA VAL A 11 8.55 2.61 -10.30
C VAL A 11 8.50 2.20 -8.83
N MET A 12 9.67 2.10 -8.20
CA MET A 12 9.76 1.73 -6.78
C MET A 12 9.16 2.81 -5.89
N GLY A 13 9.49 4.09 -6.13
CA GLY A 13 8.91 5.20 -5.38
C GLY A 13 7.38 5.28 -5.57
N GLN A 14 6.88 5.02 -6.77
CA GLN A 14 5.45 4.99 -7.04
C GLN A 14 4.76 3.86 -6.28
N PHE A 15 5.34 2.64 -6.30
CA PHE A 15 4.79 1.49 -5.59
C PHE A 15 4.73 1.72 -4.07
N HIS A 16 5.81 2.25 -3.47
CA HIS A 16 5.83 2.56 -2.04
C HIS A 16 4.81 3.64 -1.67
N ASN A 17 4.68 4.69 -2.50
CA ASN A 17 3.68 5.72 -2.26
C ASN A 17 2.25 5.16 -2.32
N ALA A 18 1.95 4.28 -3.28
CA ALA A 18 0.64 3.61 -3.37
C ALA A 18 0.40 2.70 -2.16
N LEU A 19 1.43 1.99 -1.68
CA LEU A 19 1.37 1.20 -0.44
C LEU A 19 1.04 2.04 0.78
N TYR A 20 1.70 3.18 0.97
CA TYR A 20 1.45 4.07 2.11
C TYR A 20 0.08 4.74 2.06
N LEU A 21 -0.47 4.97 0.87
CA LEU A 21 -1.80 5.55 0.68
C LEU A 21 -2.92 4.50 0.74
N GLY A 22 -2.57 3.21 0.77
CA GLY A 22 -3.55 2.12 0.69
C GLY A 22 -4.21 1.97 -0.68
N ASP A 23 -3.63 2.55 -1.74
CA ASP A 23 -4.17 2.47 -3.11
C ASP A 23 -3.79 1.11 -3.74
N VAL A 24 -4.66 0.13 -3.54
CA VAL A 24 -4.45 -1.25 -4.02
C VAL A 24 -4.51 -1.33 -5.55
N GLN A 25 -5.39 -0.57 -6.20
CA GLN A 25 -5.55 -0.62 -7.65
C GLN A 25 -4.28 -0.10 -8.34
N GLU A 26 -3.72 1.00 -7.85
CA GLU A 26 -2.47 1.54 -8.40
C GLU A 26 -1.30 0.57 -8.15
N ARG A 27 -1.24 -0.10 -6.99
CA ARG A 27 -0.22 -1.15 -6.75
C ARG A 27 -0.31 -2.29 -7.75
N ILE A 28 -1.52 -2.77 -8.05
CA ILE A 28 -1.74 -3.85 -9.02
C ILE A 28 -1.27 -3.40 -10.41
N LYS A 29 -1.69 -2.20 -10.84
CA LYS A 29 -1.29 -1.62 -12.13
C LYS A 29 0.23 -1.47 -12.25
N ILE A 30 0.93 -1.04 -11.20
CA ILE A 30 2.39 -0.92 -11.22
C ILE A 30 3.04 -2.30 -11.36
N LEU A 31 2.54 -3.32 -10.66
CA LEU A 31 3.05 -4.69 -10.74
C LEU A 31 2.82 -5.29 -12.13
N GLU A 32 1.65 -5.08 -12.73
CA GLU A 32 1.34 -5.49 -14.11
C GLU A 32 2.28 -4.84 -15.11
N ASN A 33 2.41 -3.51 -15.07
CA ASN A 33 3.28 -2.76 -15.98
C ASN A 33 4.77 -3.12 -15.83
N SER A 34 5.17 -3.62 -14.66
CA SER A 34 6.54 -4.08 -14.39
C SER A 34 6.77 -5.55 -14.78
N GLY A 35 5.75 -6.25 -15.29
CA GLY A 35 5.81 -7.66 -15.66
C GLY A 35 5.69 -8.63 -14.48
N HIS A 36 5.39 -8.14 -13.28
CA HIS A 36 5.22 -8.96 -12.07
C HIS A 36 3.78 -9.46 -11.91
N LEU A 37 3.25 -10.13 -12.94
CA LEU A 37 1.86 -10.63 -12.98
C LEU A 37 1.48 -11.54 -11.79
N PRO A 38 2.33 -12.48 -11.31
CA PRO A 38 1.99 -13.29 -10.13
C PRO A 38 1.77 -12.44 -8.87
N LEU A 39 2.55 -11.37 -8.67
CA LEU A 39 2.40 -10.47 -7.53
C LEU A 39 1.15 -9.58 -7.68
N ALA A 40 0.85 -9.15 -8.91
CA ALA A 40 -0.38 -8.43 -9.20
C ALA A 40 -1.61 -9.30 -8.86
N TYR A 41 -1.60 -10.57 -9.27
CA TYR A 41 -2.66 -11.53 -8.98
C TYR A 41 -2.84 -11.76 -7.48
N ILE A 42 -1.74 -12.00 -6.75
CA ILE A 42 -1.80 -12.19 -5.29
C ILE A 42 -2.39 -10.93 -4.63
N THR A 43 -1.94 -9.75 -5.05
CA THR A 43 -2.44 -8.48 -4.50
C THR A 43 -3.93 -8.31 -4.77
N ALA A 44 -4.40 -8.57 -6.00
CA ALA A 44 -5.82 -8.51 -6.34
C ALA A 44 -6.66 -9.49 -5.52
N SER A 45 -6.21 -10.74 -5.43
CA SER A 45 -6.91 -11.81 -4.72
C SER A 45 -7.01 -11.55 -3.21
N VAL A 46 -5.90 -11.15 -2.59
CA VAL A 46 -5.83 -10.86 -1.14
C VAL A 46 -6.69 -9.65 -0.78
N HIS A 47 -6.82 -8.67 -1.68
CA HIS A 47 -7.63 -7.47 -1.44
C HIS A 47 -9.06 -7.55 -2.00
N GLY A 48 -9.52 -8.72 -2.47
CA GLY A 48 -10.90 -8.94 -2.89
C GLY A 48 -11.30 -8.32 -4.24
N LEU A 49 -10.33 -7.98 -5.08
CA LEU A 49 -10.54 -7.47 -6.44
C LEU A 49 -10.66 -8.64 -7.43
N HIS A 50 -11.77 -9.37 -7.32
CA HIS A 50 -12.01 -10.65 -8.01
C HIS A 50 -11.94 -10.52 -9.54
N ASP A 51 -12.55 -9.49 -10.12
CA ASP A 51 -12.55 -9.28 -11.59
C ASP A 51 -11.12 -9.15 -12.14
N VAL A 52 -10.27 -8.43 -11.41
CA VAL A 52 -8.86 -8.23 -11.79
C VAL A 52 -8.06 -9.50 -11.57
N ALA A 53 -8.31 -10.22 -10.47
CA ALA A 53 -7.67 -11.49 -10.17
C ALA A 53 -7.98 -12.56 -11.23
N GLU A 54 -9.24 -12.67 -11.68
CA GLU A 54 -9.65 -13.62 -12.71
C GLU A 54 -8.98 -13.33 -14.06
N ARG A 55 -8.93 -12.05 -14.47
CA ARG A 55 -8.19 -11.64 -15.67
C ARG A 55 -6.71 -12.03 -15.58
N LEU A 56 -6.06 -11.73 -14.46
CA LEU A 56 -4.65 -12.05 -14.26
C LEU A 56 -4.39 -13.56 -14.19
N ALA A 57 -5.33 -14.33 -13.63
CA ALA A 57 -5.25 -15.78 -13.62
C ALA A 57 -5.32 -16.36 -15.05
N ALA A 58 -6.20 -15.82 -15.89
CA ALA A 58 -6.30 -16.21 -17.30
C ALA A 58 -5.00 -15.91 -18.07
N GLU A 59 -4.33 -14.79 -17.78
CA GLU A 59 -3.03 -14.46 -18.38
C GLU A 59 -1.88 -15.36 -17.88
N LEU A 60 -1.92 -15.79 -16.61
CA LEU A 60 -0.91 -16.65 -16.00
C LEU A 60 -1.06 -18.14 -16.40
N GLY A 61 -2.27 -18.59 -16.73
CA GLY A 61 -2.56 -19.98 -17.07
C GLY A 61 -2.19 -20.94 -15.94
N ASP A 62 -1.32 -21.91 -16.22
CA ASP A 62 -0.89 -22.91 -15.23
C ASP A 62 0.10 -22.36 -14.18
N ASN A 63 0.58 -21.12 -14.34
CA ASN A 63 1.55 -20.49 -13.44
C ASN A 63 0.91 -19.66 -12.32
N VAL A 64 -0.38 -19.85 -12.04
CA VAL A 64 -1.09 -19.13 -10.98
C VAL A 64 -0.55 -19.58 -9.60
N PRO A 65 -0.05 -18.64 -8.77
CA PRO A 65 0.49 -18.99 -7.46
C PRO A 65 -0.63 -19.35 -6.48
N SER A 66 -0.36 -20.33 -5.62
CA SER A 66 -1.25 -20.69 -4.49
C SER A 66 -1.25 -19.59 -3.43
N LEU A 67 -2.44 -19.22 -2.93
CA LEU A 67 -2.59 -18.24 -1.87
C LEU A 67 -2.49 -18.92 -0.49
N PRO A 68 -1.86 -18.28 0.52
CA PRO A 68 -1.84 -18.80 1.87
C PRO A 68 -3.23 -18.71 2.50
N GLU A 69 -3.75 -19.85 2.96
CA GLU A 69 -5.04 -19.92 3.66
C GLU A 69 -4.96 -19.34 5.08
N GLY A 70 -6.07 -18.79 5.56
CA GLY A 70 -6.24 -18.39 6.97
C GLY A 70 -5.62 -17.04 7.37
N LYS A 71 -5.10 -16.23 6.43
CA LYS A 71 -4.65 -14.87 6.72
C LYS A 71 -5.67 -13.83 6.25
N SER A 72 -6.15 -13.02 7.19
CA SER A 72 -6.96 -11.85 6.86
C SER A 72 -6.08 -10.74 6.29
N PRO A 73 -6.41 -10.15 5.13
CA PRO A 73 -5.71 -8.99 4.62
C PRO A 73 -5.83 -7.82 5.60
N SER A 74 -4.72 -7.16 5.90
CA SER A 74 -4.70 -5.91 6.66
C SER A 74 -3.93 -4.86 5.88
N LEU A 75 -4.48 -3.64 5.80
CA LEU A 75 -3.73 -2.50 5.27
C LEU A 75 -2.61 -2.12 6.23
N LEU A 76 -1.56 -1.53 5.67
CA LEU A 76 -0.48 -0.97 6.46
C LEU A 76 -1.03 0.26 7.20
N MET A 77 -1.31 0.12 8.49
CA MET A 77 -1.77 1.24 9.31
C MET A 77 -0.55 2.00 9.82
N PRO A 78 -0.49 3.34 9.64
CA PRO A 78 0.57 4.11 10.25
C PRO A 78 0.47 3.99 11.79
N PRO A 79 1.61 4.05 12.51
CA PRO A 79 1.57 4.09 13.95
C PRO A 79 0.74 5.28 14.42
N SER A 80 0.09 5.13 15.58
CA SER A 80 -0.65 6.22 16.21
C SER A 80 0.21 7.48 16.23
N PRO A 81 -0.29 8.61 15.70
CA PRO A 81 0.48 9.84 15.66
C PRO A 81 1.01 10.14 17.06
N ILE A 82 2.31 10.39 17.16
CA ILE A 82 2.88 10.92 18.40
C ILE A 82 2.27 12.31 18.54
N VAL A 83 1.30 12.44 19.44
CA VAL A 83 0.72 13.73 19.77
C VAL A 83 1.88 14.67 20.13
N LEU A 84 1.95 15.75 19.37
CA LEU A 84 3.08 16.66 19.28
C LEU A 84 3.52 17.08 20.68
N TRP A 85 4.69 16.62 21.13
CA TRP A 85 5.29 16.95 22.43
C TRP A 85 5.30 18.46 22.71
N TRP A 86 5.32 19.30 21.67
CA TRP A 86 5.23 20.76 21.81
C TRP A 86 3.92 21.23 22.47
N ARG A 87 2.81 20.49 22.32
CA ARG A 87 1.53 20.87 22.94
C ARG A 87 1.54 20.62 24.45
N LEU A 88 2.29 19.63 24.93
CA LEU A 88 2.53 19.42 26.36
C LEU A 88 3.48 20.50 26.92
N ALA A 89 4.52 20.87 26.18
CA ALA A 89 5.43 21.94 26.58
C ALA A 89 4.75 23.32 26.72
N LEU A 90 3.70 23.60 25.94
CA LEU A 90 2.89 24.83 26.08
C LEU A 90 1.98 24.82 27.30
N VAL A 91 1.47 23.66 27.71
CA VAL A 91 0.65 23.53 28.93
C VAL A 91 1.53 23.63 30.18
N GLU A 92 2.72 23.02 30.17
CA GLU A 92 3.68 23.07 31.28
C GLU A 92 4.48 24.40 31.36
N GLY A 93 4.41 25.23 30.32
CA GLY A 93 4.98 26.58 30.31
C GLY A 93 4.09 27.62 31.01
N HIS A 94 2.79 27.37 31.14
CA HIS A 94 1.84 28.31 31.77
C HIS A 94 1.71 28.11 33.29
N GLU A 95 2.02 26.93 33.82
CA GLU A 95 1.95 26.65 35.27
C GLU A 95 3.19 27.08 36.07
N ARG A 96 4.25 27.57 35.41
CA ARG A 96 5.50 28.01 36.06
C ARG A 96 5.65 29.53 36.23
N ASN A 97 4.58 30.29 36.01
CA ASN A 97 4.60 31.77 36.08
C ASN A 97 3.46 32.37 36.94
N ILE A 98 2.97 31.64 37.94
CA ILE A 98 2.10 32.15 39.01
C ILE A 98 2.69 31.78 40.37
#